data_AF-A0A0A1V7B2-F1
#
_entry.id   AF-A0A0A1V7B2-F1
#
_cell.length_a   1.000
_cell.length_b   1.000
_cell.length_c   1.000
_cell.angle_alpha   90.00
_cell.angle_beta   90.00
_cell.angle_gamma   90.00
#
_symmetry.space_group_name_H-M   'P 1'
#
loop_
_entity.id
_entity.type
_entity.pdbx_description
1 polymer ?
#
loop_
_entity_poly.entity_id
_entity_poly.type
_entity_poly.pdbx_seq_one_letter_code
_entity_poly.pdbx_strand_id
1 'polypeptide(L)'
;MPRRLVTVRRVAQVIPIPGADLVEAATVDGWTCVVKKAEFNVGDLAVYFEIDSFLPASDERYSFLKVNTTKQDEFEGIRIKTIKLRKVLSQGLLLPLAMFPEIKGTLDSMQDQHGKEDAESKIQSMSFEGVLGVRKWEPPAHEQGLSAAGLAPFPIFINRTDQERVQNLPNVFQQWGDAVFQESTKMDGSSMTVYFVRNDGTHLDSLPAFAHNEHDKIRNMPNGKVGVCSRNCDIAPDPNNTFWSVALRNNLPSKLNQLNRNIAIQGELCGSSIQKNFEGFQKGFHDVYLFNVWDIDSQRYLLPRQVHQELAPNLGLKHVPVTGYRPLREVAVDLAGILERAEGKGINGRKREGIVLKEVSGGFSFKAISNSYLLRNGQ
;
A
#
# COMPACT_ATOMS: atom_id res chain seq x y z
N MET A 1 -2.74 8.62 3.25
CA MET A 1 -1.56 8.87 4.11
C MET A 1 -0.48 7.86 3.74
N PRO A 2 0.80 8.26 3.72
CA PRO A 2 1.91 7.32 3.56
C PRO A 2 1.90 6.31 4.70
N ARG A 3 2.27 5.06 4.39
CA ARG A 3 2.36 3.98 5.37
C ARG A 3 3.44 4.30 6.40
N ARG A 4 3.11 4.16 7.68
CA ARG A 4 4.04 4.32 8.81
C ARG A 4 4.62 2.95 9.16
N LEU A 5 5.93 2.79 9.03
CA LEU A 5 6.57 1.47 9.22
C LEU A 5 6.94 1.23 10.67
N VAL A 6 7.34 2.29 11.38
CA VAL A 6 7.76 2.22 12.77
C VAL A 6 6.89 3.16 13.59
N THR A 7 6.16 2.61 14.54
CA THR A 7 5.22 3.38 15.38
C THR A 7 5.32 2.93 16.83
N VAL A 8 4.98 3.83 17.77
CA VAL A 8 4.78 3.45 19.16
C VAL A 8 3.36 2.90 19.29
N ARG A 9 3.21 1.73 19.91
CA ARG A 9 1.92 1.06 20.10
C ARG A 9 1.80 0.53 21.51
N ARG A 10 0.56 0.36 21.97
CA ARG A 10 0.25 -0.22 23.27
C ARG A 10 0.00 -1.73 23.14
N VAL A 11 0.60 -2.50 24.04
CA VAL A 11 0.35 -3.94 24.16
C VAL A 11 -1.06 -4.15 24.72
N ALA A 12 -1.97 -4.63 23.87
CA ALA A 12 -3.36 -4.87 24.23
C ALA A 12 -3.56 -6.22 24.93
N GLN A 13 -2.75 -7.22 24.58
CA GLN A 13 -2.86 -8.57 25.13
C GLN A 13 -1.52 -9.29 25.09
N VAL A 14 -1.25 -10.15 26.08
CA VAL A 14 -0.15 -11.11 26.08
C VAL A 14 -0.71 -12.48 26.41
N ILE A 15 -0.49 -13.47 25.52
CA ILE A 15 -1.01 -14.83 25.66
C ILE A 15 0.14 -15.84 25.60
N PRO A 16 0.29 -16.72 26.59
CA PRO A 16 1.24 -17.83 26.50
C PRO A 16 0.99 -18.70 25.28
N ILE A 17 2.05 -19.10 24.57
CA ILE A 17 1.93 -20.01 23.43
C ILE A 17 2.01 -21.45 23.95
N PRO A 18 0.99 -22.30 23.71
CA PRO A 18 1.00 -23.68 24.20
C PRO A 18 2.24 -24.46 23.73
N GLY A 19 2.99 -25.00 24.69
CA GLY A 19 4.22 -25.77 24.43
C GLY A 19 5.45 -24.93 24.05
N ALA A 20 5.44 -23.63 24.33
CA ALA A 20 6.60 -22.77 24.16
C ALA A 20 7.05 -22.16 25.51
N ASP A 21 8.30 -22.41 25.89
CA ASP A 21 8.82 -21.98 27.19
C ASP A 21 9.48 -20.59 27.16
N LEU A 22 9.91 -20.16 25.96
CA LEU A 22 10.73 -18.95 25.77
C LEU A 22 9.99 -17.78 25.12
N VAL A 23 8.79 -18.02 24.60
CA VAL A 23 8.06 -17.04 23.79
C VAL A 23 6.57 -17.02 24.10
N GLU A 24 5.96 -15.88 23.86
CA GLU A 24 4.52 -15.63 24.00
C GLU A 24 4.00 -14.77 22.85
N ALA A 25 2.68 -14.66 22.72
CA ALA A 25 2.05 -13.85 21.68
C ALA A 25 1.56 -12.53 22.27
N ALA A 26 2.11 -11.41 21.80
CA ALA A 26 1.67 -10.08 22.13
C ALA A 26 0.80 -9.51 21.00
N THR A 27 -0.28 -8.80 21.36
CA THR A 27 -1.16 -8.12 20.40
C THR A 27 -1.01 -6.60 20.54
N VAL A 28 -0.83 -5.91 19.42
CA VAL A 28 -0.84 -4.45 19.30
C VAL A 28 -1.77 -4.05 18.18
N ASP A 29 -2.75 -3.20 18.47
CA ASP A 29 -3.88 -2.92 17.56
C ASP A 29 -4.49 -4.24 17.02
N GLY A 30 -4.53 -4.43 15.70
CA GLY A 30 -4.94 -5.67 15.05
C GLY A 30 -3.81 -6.64 14.69
N TRP A 31 -2.60 -6.44 15.20
CA TRP A 31 -1.42 -7.24 14.89
C TRP A 31 -1.03 -8.16 16.03
N THR A 32 -0.58 -9.37 15.68
CA THR A 32 0.01 -10.33 16.63
C THR A 32 1.50 -10.50 16.33
N CYS A 33 2.34 -10.34 17.35
CA CYS A 33 3.77 -10.59 17.29
C CYS A 33 4.16 -11.66 18.31
N VAL A 34 5.04 -12.59 17.92
CA VAL A 34 5.67 -13.48 18.89
C VAL A 34 6.87 -12.77 19.51
N VAL A 35 6.84 -12.65 20.83
CA VAL A 35 7.82 -11.91 21.66
C VAL A 35 8.47 -12.85 22.67
N LYS A 36 9.57 -12.43 23.31
CA LYS A 36 10.17 -13.23 24.38
C LYS A 36 9.23 -13.27 25.58
N LYS A 37 9.25 -14.38 26.31
CA LYS A 37 8.42 -14.54 27.50
C LYS A 37 8.79 -13.51 28.57
N ALA A 38 7.76 -12.89 29.17
CA ALA A 38 7.87 -11.84 30.17
C ALA A 38 8.60 -10.57 29.68
N GLU A 39 8.65 -10.34 28.35
CA GLU A 39 9.23 -9.12 27.77
C GLU A 39 8.25 -7.94 27.85
N PHE A 40 6.95 -8.21 27.90
CA PHE A 40 5.89 -7.21 27.95
C PHE A 40 4.79 -7.56 28.95
N ASN A 41 4.19 -6.53 29.53
CA ASN A 41 2.92 -6.58 30.23
C ASN A 41 1.82 -5.91 29.39
N VAL A 42 0.56 -6.28 29.64
CA VAL A 42 -0.59 -5.58 29.05
C VAL A 42 -0.57 -4.12 29.52
N GLY A 43 -0.70 -3.20 28.56
CA GLY A 43 -0.62 -1.77 28.78
C GLY A 43 0.75 -1.16 28.49
N ASP A 44 1.82 -1.94 28.31
CA ASP A 44 3.13 -1.40 27.99
C ASP A 44 3.13 -0.67 26.63
N LEU A 45 3.90 0.42 26.53
CA LEU A 45 4.22 1.04 25.26
C LEU A 45 5.46 0.38 24.66
N ALA A 46 5.40 0.09 23.37
CA ALA A 46 6.42 -0.64 22.63
C ALA A 46 6.62 -0.02 21.24
N VAL A 47 7.80 -0.25 20.65
CA VAL A 47 8.09 0.14 19.27
C VAL A 47 7.72 -1.02 18.36
N TYR A 48 6.72 -0.79 17.53
CA TYR A 48 6.20 -1.76 16.57
C TYR A 48 6.72 -1.44 15.17
N PHE A 49 7.36 -2.44 14.56
CA PHE A 49 7.85 -2.43 13.19
C PHE A 49 6.89 -3.28 12.36
N GLU A 50 6.16 -2.68 11.43
CA GLU A 50 5.25 -3.42 10.56
C GLU A 50 6.01 -4.38 9.62
N ILE A 51 5.30 -5.39 9.09
CA ILE A 51 5.79 -6.21 7.96
C ILE A 51 6.25 -5.33 6.78
N ASP A 52 7.19 -5.81 5.97
CA ASP A 52 7.92 -5.04 4.96
C ASP A 52 8.87 -3.95 5.52
N SER A 53 9.01 -3.78 6.84
CA SER A 53 10.11 -2.96 7.38
C SER A 53 11.46 -3.59 7.03
N PHE A 54 12.40 -2.76 6.57
CA PHE A 54 13.77 -3.15 6.25
C PHE A 54 14.75 -2.42 7.16
N LEU A 55 15.18 -3.14 8.19
CA LEU A 55 15.93 -2.59 9.32
C LEU A 55 17.42 -2.57 8.98
N PRO A 56 18.18 -1.52 9.34
CA PRO A 56 19.62 -1.47 9.08
C PRO A 56 20.34 -2.60 9.83
N ALA A 57 21.06 -3.46 9.11
CA ALA A 57 21.78 -4.59 9.72
C ALA A 57 22.94 -4.13 10.63
N SER A 58 23.41 -2.89 10.46
CA SER A 58 24.46 -2.27 11.27
C SER A 58 23.99 -1.85 12.66
N ASP A 59 22.68 -1.82 12.92
CA ASP A 59 22.15 -1.42 14.23
C ASP A 59 22.11 -2.63 15.18
N GLU A 60 22.89 -2.55 16.26
CA GLU A 60 23.07 -3.65 17.22
C GLU A 60 21.80 -4.02 17.98
N ARG A 61 20.79 -3.14 18.03
CA ARG A 61 19.47 -3.44 18.61
C ARG A 61 18.80 -4.62 17.91
N TYR A 62 19.14 -4.86 16.64
CA TYR A 62 18.58 -5.94 15.81
C TYR A 62 19.55 -7.12 15.66
N SER A 63 20.63 -7.16 16.43
CA SER A 63 21.69 -8.19 16.32
C SER A 63 21.16 -9.63 16.39
N PHE A 64 20.12 -9.88 17.19
CA PHE A 64 19.46 -11.19 17.31
C PHE A 64 18.75 -11.67 16.02
N LEU A 65 18.57 -10.79 15.04
CA LEU A 65 17.98 -11.10 13.73
C LEU A 65 19.01 -11.16 12.58
N LYS A 66 20.29 -10.86 12.84
CA LYS A 66 21.35 -10.78 11.81
C LYS A 66 21.56 -12.07 11.02
N VAL A 67 21.07 -13.21 11.50
CA VAL A 67 21.08 -14.48 10.73
C VAL A 67 20.26 -14.41 9.43
N ASN A 68 19.41 -13.40 9.25
CA ASN A 68 18.52 -13.23 8.11
C ASN A 68 18.75 -11.91 7.33
N THR A 69 20.00 -11.43 7.24
CA THR A 69 20.29 -10.23 6.45
C THR A 69 20.11 -10.47 4.94
N THR A 70 19.80 -9.40 4.23
CA THR A 70 19.75 -9.34 2.77
C THR A 70 20.17 -7.95 2.31
N LYS A 71 20.38 -7.78 1.01
CA LYS A 71 20.75 -6.50 0.41
C LYS A 71 19.68 -6.05 -0.57
N GLN A 72 19.35 -4.78 -0.53
CA GLN A 72 18.60 -4.09 -1.57
C GLN A 72 19.42 -2.85 -1.95
N ASP A 73 19.87 -2.83 -3.20
CA ASP A 73 20.88 -1.91 -3.69
C ASP A 73 22.13 -1.97 -2.77
N GLU A 74 22.61 -0.83 -2.30
CA GLU A 74 23.75 -0.73 -1.37
C GLU A 74 23.36 -0.88 0.12
N PHE A 75 22.07 -1.07 0.43
CA PHE A 75 21.61 -1.17 1.81
C PHE A 75 21.51 -2.63 2.26
N GLU A 76 22.32 -3.00 3.25
CA GLU A 76 22.22 -4.27 3.95
C GLU A 76 21.30 -4.15 5.16
N GLY A 77 20.31 -5.03 5.21
CA GLY A 77 19.27 -4.95 6.23
C GLY A 77 18.59 -6.27 6.54
N ILE A 78 17.67 -6.21 7.48
CA ILE A 78 16.83 -7.32 7.93
C ILE A 78 15.40 -7.01 7.52
N ARG A 79 14.81 -7.87 6.69
CA ARG A 79 13.42 -7.70 6.26
C ARG A 79 12.46 -8.36 7.25
N ILE A 80 11.56 -7.57 7.83
CA ILE A 80 10.45 -8.07 8.63
C ILE A 80 9.37 -8.63 7.71
N LYS A 81 8.94 -9.85 7.99
CA LYS A 81 7.97 -10.60 7.19
C LYS A 81 6.91 -11.21 8.10
N THR A 82 5.79 -11.60 7.51
CA THR A 82 4.87 -12.54 8.14
C THR A 82 5.56 -13.89 8.30
N ILE A 83 5.58 -14.41 9.53
CA ILE A 83 6.08 -15.75 9.82
C ILE A 83 5.04 -16.54 10.62
N LYS A 84 5.21 -17.86 10.67
CA LYS A 84 4.45 -18.73 11.58
C LYS A 84 5.43 -19.40 12.54
N LEU A 85 5.36 -19.03 13.81
CA LEU A 85 6.23 -19.57 14.86
C LEU A 85 5.37 -20.30 15.87
N ARG A 86 5.68 -21.58 16.14
CA ARG A 86 4.90 -22.43 17.08
C ARG A 86 3.39 -22.42 16.80
N LYS A 87 3.03 -22.47 15.52
CA LYS A 87 1.65 -22.40 14.97
C LYS A 87 0.94 -21.04 15.12
N VAL A 88 1.56 -20.05 15.73
CA VAL A 88 1.05 -18.68 15.85
C VAL A 88 1.52 -17.85 14.67
N LEU A 89 0.61 -17.07 14.08
CA LEU A 89 0.94 -16.07 13.08
C LEU A 89 1.64 -14.90 13.77
N SER A 90 2.84 -14.53 13.31
CA SER A 90 3.58 -13.37 13.80
C SER A 90 3.81 -12.40 12.65
N GLN A 91 3.30 -11.19 12.80
CA GLN A 91 3.38 -10.13 11.80
C GLN A 91 3.99 -8.89 12.44
N GLY A 92 5.12 -8.48 11.91
CA GLY A 92 5.89 -7.38 12.45
C GLY A 92 6.91 -7.83 13.50
N LEU A 93 7.60 -6.84 14.06
CA LEU A 93 8.53 -6.98 15.16
C LEU A 93 8.11 -6.01 16.26
N LEU A 94 8.02 -6.48 17.51
CA LEU A 94 7.66 -5.67 18.66
C LEU A 94 8.84 -5.64 19.62
N LEU A 95 9.34 -4.45 19.95
CA LEU A 95 10.50 -4.27 20.83
C LEU A 95 10.20 -3.28 21.96
N PRO A 96 10.75 -3.50 23.17
CA PRO A 96 10.56 -2.60 24.30
C PRO A 96 10.95 -1.14 23.97
N LEU A 97 10.13 -0.18 24.38
CA LEU A 97 10.40 1.25 24.15
C LEU A 97 11.74 1.70 24.77
N ALA A 98 12.18 1.06 25.86
CA ALA A 98 13.46 1.33 26.51
C ALA A 98 14.68 1.09 25.61
N MET A 99 14.55 0.30 24.54
CA MET A 99 15.63 0.10 23.55
C MET A 99 15.84 1.29 22.61
N PHE A 100 14.94 2.28 22.64
CA PHE A 100 14.89 3.42 21.71
C PHE A 100 14.88 4.74 22.48
N PRO A 101 16.00 5.16 23.10
CA PRO A 101 16.08 6.40 23.88
C PRO A 101 15.66 7.65 23.09
N GLU A 102 15.86 7.67 21.77
CA GLU A 102 15.44 8.76 20.89
C GLU A 102 13.91 8.88 20.76
N ILE A 103 13.20 7.75 20.79
CA ILE A 103 11.73 7.72 20.78
C ILE A 103 11.20 8.03 22.18
N LYS A 104 11.83 7.45 23.20
CA LYS A 104 11.47 7.71 24.60
C LYS A 104 11.65 9.18 24.98
N GLY A 105 12.75 9.81 24.59
CA GLY A 105 12.97 11.24 24.83
C GLY A 105 11.92 12.13 24.15
N THR A 106 11.42 11.72 22.98
CA THR A 106 10.28 12.39 22.33
C THR A 106 9.01 12.27 23.15
N LEU A 107 8.72 11.06 23.66
CA LEU A 107 7.56 10.82 24.54
C LEU A 107 7.64 11.66 25.81
N ASP A 108 8.77 11.61 26.51
CA ASP A 108 8.99 12.30 27.78
C ASP A 108 8.79 13.83 27.59
N SER A 109 9.35 14.40 26.52
CA SER A 109 9.16 15.82 26.17
C SER A 109 7.70 16.18 25.90
N MET A 110 6.94 15.31 25.25
CA MET A 110 5.51 15.53 25.00
C MET A 110 4.69 15.43 26.28
N GLN A 111 5.04 14.51 27.19
CA GLN A 111 4.36 14.36 28.47
C GLN A 111 4.52 15.62 29.32
N ASP A 112 5.71 16.22 29.33
CA ASP A 112 5.97 17.47 30.05
C ASP A 112 5.15 18.64 29.49
N GLN A 113 4.91 18.68 28.17
CA GLN A 113 4.19 19.77 27.50
C GLN A 113 2.68 19.64 27.50
N HIS A 114 2.16 18.42 27.45
CA HIS A 114 0.75 18.15 27.13
C HIS A 114 0.05 17.19 28.10
N GLY A 115 0.78 16.61 29.06
CA GLY A 115 0.25 15.55 29.90
C GLY A 115 0.31 14.18 29.21
N LYS A 116 0.06 13.12 29.99
CA LYS A 116 0.32 11.73 29.58
C LYS A 116 -0.57 11.23 28.44
N GLU A 117 -1.88 11.46 28.53
CA GLU A 117 -2.85 10.95 27.54
C GLU A 117 -2.66 11.61 26.17
N ASP A 118 -2.53 12.94 26.15
CA ASP A 118 -2.26 13.70 24.92
C ASP A 118 -0.92 13.30 24.29
N ALA A 119 0.12 13.13 25.10
CA ALA A 119 1.43 12.70 24.62
C ALA A 119 1.38 11.32 23.97
N GLU A 120 0.64 10.38 24.56
CA GLU A 120 0.48 9.04 24.00
C GLU A 120 -0.29 9.08 22.68
N SER A 121 -1.44 9.77 22.63
CA SER A 121 -2.22 9.88 21.39
C SER A 121 -1.39 10.53 20.28
N LYS A 122 -0.57 11.55 20.61
CA LYS A 122 0.32 12.21 19.66
C LYS A 122 1.42 11.26 19.19
N ILE A 123 2.12 10.57 20.10
CA ILE A 123 3.24 9.71 19.71
C ILE A 123 2.78 8.50 18.87
N GLN A 124 1.61 7.92 19.16
CA GLN A 124 1.01 6.84 18.37
C GLN A 124 0.64 7.29 16.95
N SER A 125 0.48 8.60 16.74
CA SER A 125 0.24 9.16 15.41
C SER A 125 1.53 9.37 14.60
N MET A 126 2.70 9.35 15.24
CA MET A 126 3.99 9.63 14.61
C MET A 126 4.61 8.41 13.93
N SER A 127 5.55 8.69 13.02
CA SER A 127 6.39 7.71 12.34
C SER A 127 7.84 7.87 12.78
N PHE A 128 8.52 6.76 13.05
CA PHE A 128 9.91 6.76 13.51
C PHE A 128 10.89 6.10 12.54
N GLU A 129 10.44 5.66 11.34
CA GLU A 129 11.34 5.00 10.40
C GLU A 129 12.52 5.86 9.95
N GLY A 130 12.31 7.17 9.74
CA GLY A 130 13.39 8.09 9.37
C GLY A 130 14.44 8.23 10.48
N VAL A 131 13.99 8.29 11.73
CA VAL A 131 14.86 8.38 12.92
C VAL A 131 15.69 7.10 13.08
N LEU A 132 15.08 5.93 12.85
CA LEU A 132 15.74 4.63 13.00
C LEU A 132 16.44 4.13 11.73
N GLY A 133 16.44 4.90 10.64
CA GLY A 133 17.00 4.48 9.35
C GLY A 133 16.29 3.27 8.72
N VAL A 134 15.05 2.99 9.12
CA VAL A 134 14.25 1.88 8.58
C VAL A 134 13.71 2.28 7.21
N ARG A 135 13.81 1.36 6.25
CA ARG A 135 13.27 1.54 4.89
C ARG A 135 12.08 0.62 4.67
N LYS A 136 11.27 0.91 3.64
CA LYS A 136 10.29 -0.06 3.15
C LYS A 136 10.99 -1.03 2.22
N TRP A 137 10.90 -2.32 2.51
CA TRP A 137 11.27 -3.33 1.52
C TRP A 137 10.23 -3.36 0.41
N GLU A 138 10.68 -3.18 -0.82
CA GLU A 138 9.88 -3.43 -2.02
C GLU A 138 10.52 -4.60 -2.79
N PRO A 139 9.75 -5.52 -3.37
CA PRO A 139 10.29 -6.44 -4.37
C PRO A 139 10.97 -5.64 -5.50
N PRO A 140 11.98 -6.22 -6.18
CA PRO A 140 12.54 -5.61 -7.39
C PRO A 140 11.43 -5.14 -8.33
N ALA A 141 11.42 -3.83 -8.61
CA ALA A 141 10.37 -3.24 -9.43
C ALA A 141 10.43 -3.78 -10.87
N HIS A 142 9.27 -3.89 -11.53
CA HIS A 142 9.20 -4.14 -12.98
C HIS A 142 9.78 -3.00 -13.83
N GLU A 143 10.22 -1.93 -13.17
CA GLU A 143 10.98 -0.83 -13.77
C GLU A 143 12.45 -1.20 -14.03
N GLN A 144 12.90 -2.39 -13.60
CA GLN A 144 14.23 -2.92 -13.92
C GLN A 144 14.43 -2.98 -15.44
N GLY A 145 15.28 -2.07 -15.94
CA GLY A 145 15.57 -1.89 -17.37
C GLY A 145 15.32 -0.46 -17.87
N LEU A 146 14.60 0.37 -17.13
CA LEU A 146 14.50 1.81 -17.42
C LEU A 146 15.75 2.52 -16.88
N SER A 147 16.40 3.31 -17.74
CA SER A 147 17.49 4.19 -17.30
C SER A 147 16.93 5.31 -16.41
N ALA A 148 17.74 5.85 -15.50
CA ALA A 148 17.34 7.02 -14.70
C ALA A 148 16.92 8.22 -15.58
N ALA A 149 17.39 8.29 -16.83
CA ALA A 149 17.01 9.28 -17.82
C ALA A 149 15.57 9.13 -18.35
N GLY A 150 14.93 7.98 -18.11
CA GLY A 150 13.55 7.67 -18.49
C GLY A 150 12.54 7.77 -17.33
N LEU A 151 12.94 8.23 -16.15
CA LEU A 151 12.10 8.34 -14.97
C LEU A 151 12.12 9.77 -14.41
N ALA A 152 10.96 10.28 -14.03
CA ALA A 152 10.78 11.52 -13.30
C ALA A 152 9.98 11.28 -12.01
N PRO A 153 10.01 12.20 -11.03
CA PRO A 153 9.19 12.07 -9.83
C PRO A 153 7.70 11.92 -10.16
N PHE A 154 6.97 11.11 -9.37
CA PHE A 154 5.51 11.04 -9.48
C PHE A 154 4.87 12.43 -9.36
N PRO A 155 3.87 12.78 -10.19
CA PRO A 155 3.29 14.13 -10.18
C PRO A 155 2.67 14.51 -8.83
N ILE A 156 3.09 15.64 -8.26
CA ILE A 156 2.69 16.08 -6.91
C ILE A 156 1.19 16.42 -6.80
N PHE A 157 0.53 16.72 -7.92
CA PHE A 157 -0.90 17.08 -7.99
C PHE A 157 -1.81 15.85 -8.12
N ILE A 158 -1.25 14.64 -8.10
CA ILE A 158 -1.99 13.38 -8.13
C ILE A 158 -1.76 12.64 -6.81
N ASN A 159 -2.84 12.26 -6.14
CA ASN A 159 -2.72 11.47 -4.91
C ASN A 159 -2.31 10.02 -5.22
N ARG A 160 -1.40 9.46 -4.42
CA ARG A 160 -0.91 8.08 -4.58
C ARG A 160 -1.97 7.05 -4.18
N THR A 161 -1.76 5.81 -4.60
CA THR A 161 -2.72 4.70 -4.51
C THR A 161 -2.64 3.91 -3.19
N ASP A 162 -1.96 4.45 -2.18
CA ASP A 162 -1.79 3.77 -0.90
C ASP A 162 -3.12 3.58 -0.16
N GLN A 163 -3.23 2.46 0.53
CA GLN A 163 -4.41 2.03 1.26
C GLN A 163 -3.95 1.47 2.61
N GLU A 164 -4.58 1.95 3.68
CA GLU A 164 -4.27 1.57 5.06
C GLU A 164 -4.72 0.13 5.33
N ARG A 165 -3.95 -0.62 6.12
CA ARG A 165 -4.31 -1.98 6.52
C ARG A 165 -5.34 -1.95 7.65
N VAL A 166 -6.32 -2.85 7.59
CA VAL A 166 -7.39 -2.93 8.60
C VAL A 166 -6.87 -3.16 10.02
N GLN A 167 -5.73 -3.84 10.18
CA GLN A 167 -5.09 -4.03 11.48
C GLN A 167 -4.70 -2.72 12.18
N ASN A 168 -4.49 -1.63 11.42
CA ASN A 168 -4.17 -0.30 11.95
C ASN A 168 -5.42 0.53 12.29
N LEU A 169 -6.62 -0.06 12.15
CA LEU A 169 -7.90 0.62 12.26
C LEU A 169 -8.79 -0.07 13.32
N PRO A 170 -8.40 -0.06 14.61
CA PRO A 170 -9.04 -0.85 15.65
C PRO A 170 -10.54 -0.56 15.84
N ASN A 171 -10.98 0.67 15.54
CA ASN A 171 -12.36 1.11 15.72
C ASN A 171 -13.18 1.11 14.42
N VAL A 172 -12.67 0.56 13.31
CA VAL A 172 -13.29 0.68 11.98
C VAL A 172 -14.71 0.10 11.94
N PHE A 173 -14.94 -1.03 12.58
CA PHE A 173 -16.26 -1.69 12.58
C PHE A 173 -17.29 -0.92 13.42
N GLN A 174 -16.84 -0.28 14.50
CA GLN A 174 -17.69 0.57 15.34
C GLN A 174 -18.05 1.88 14.61
N GLN A 175 -17.06 2.53 13.99
CA GLN A 175 -17.24 3.83 13.35
C GLN A 175 -17.96 3.73 11.99
N TRP A 176 -17.70 2.66 11.23
CA TRP A 176 -18.14 2.55 9.84
C TRP A 176 -19.04 1.34 9.58
N GLY A 177 -19.47 0.61 10.61
CA GLY A 177 -20.29 -0.61 10.47
C GLY A 177 -21.52 -0.42 9.57
N ASP A 178 -22.17 0.73 9.66
CA ASP A 178 -23.40 1.05 8.95
C ASP A 178 -23.16 1.71 7.58
N ALA A 179 -21.94 2.21 7.36
CA ALA A 179 -21.56 2.84 6.10
C ALA A 179 -21.42 1.79 4.99
N VAL A 180 -21.85 2.17 3.78
CA VAL A 180 -21.81 1.28 2.62
C VAL A 180 -20.44 1.35 1.96
N PHE A 181 -19.85 0.19 1.69
CA PHE A 181 -18.56 0.06 1.01
C PHE A 181 -18.70 -0.68 -0.32
N GLN A 182 -17.96 -0.23 -1.33
CA GLN A 182 -17.58 -1.07 -2.46
C GLN A 182 -16.53 -2.07 -1.99
N GLU A 183 -16.80 -3.37 -2.13
CA GLU A 183 -15.82 -4.44 -1.94
C GLU A 183 -15.23 -4.82 -3.31
N SER A 184 -13.91 -4.79 -3.43
CA SER A 184 -13.19 -5.22 -4.64
C SER A 184 -12.02 -6.15 -4.31
N THR A 185 -11.68 -7.03 -5.24
CA THR A 185 -10.48 -7.85 -5.15
C THR A 185 -9.24 -6.96 -5.23
N LYS A 186 -8.33 -7.11 -4.27
CA LYS A 186 -6.99 -6.54 -4.38
C LYS A 186 -6.18 -7.43 -5.31
N MET A 187 -5.85 -6.91 -6.48
CA MET A 187 -5.04 -7.61 -7.49
C MET A 187 -3.55 -7.42 -7.18
N ASP A 188 -2.76 -8.44 -7.51
CA ASP A 188 -1.31 -8.47 -7.26
C ASP A 188 -0.55 -8.10 -8.54
N GLY A 189 -0.34 -6.80 -8.76
CA GLY A 189 0.32 -6.26 -9.93
C GLY A 189 1.29 -5.14 -9.60
N SER A 190 1.30 -4.14 -10.49
CA SER A 190 2.00 -2.88 -10.26
C SER A 190 1.02 -1.73 -10.41
N SER A 191 1.01 -0.79 -9.47
CA SER A 191 0.17 0.41 -9.57
C SER A 191 0.56 1.20 -10.82
N MET A 192 -0.44 1.53 -11.64
CA MET A 192 -0.31 2.30 -12.87
C MET A 192 -1.26 3.49 -12.82
N THR A 193 -0.73 4.67 -13.08
CA THR A 193 -1.53 5.89 -13.24
C THR A 193 -1.39 6.38 -14.67
N VAL A 194 -2.50 6.68 -15.34
CA VAL A 194 -2.49 7.42 -16.61
C VAL A 194 -3.25 8.70 -16.41
N TYR A 195 -2.59 9.83 -16.62
CA TYR A 195 -3.17 11.14 -16.37
C TYR A 195 -3.21 11.98 -17.63
N PHE A 196 -4.13 12.94 -17.66
CA PHE A 196 -4.25 13.94 -18.70
C PHE A 196 -4.35 15.32 -18.06
N VAL A 197 -3.57 16.26 -18.58
CA VAL A 197 -3.63 17.69 -18.23
C VAL A 197 -3.93 18.46 -19.50
N ARG A 198 -4.98 19.27 -19.46
CA ARG A 198 -5.42 20.11 -20.58
C ARG A 198 -4.39 21.18 -20.92
N ASN A 199 -4.46 21.72 -22.13
CA ASN A 199 -3.64 22.84 -22.58
C ASN A 199 -3.85 24.11 -21.73
N ASP A 200 -5.03 24.26 -21.13
CA ASP A 200 -5.37 25.36 -20.21
C ASP A 200 -5.23 24.97 -18.73
N GLY A 201 -4.69 23.78 -18.44
CA GLY A 201 -4.55 23.24 -17.09
C GLY A 201 -3.37 23.87 -16.34
N THR A 202 -3.57 24.16 -15.06
CA THR A 202 -2.58 24.79 -14.16
C THR A 202 -1.29 23.99 -13.97
N HIS A 203 -1.33 22.68 -14.25
CA HIS A 203 -0.19 21.78 -14.05
C HIS A 203 0.59 21.48 -15.33
N LEU A 204 0.21 22.03 -16.49
CA LEU A 204 0.83 21.71 -17.78
C LEU A 204 2.33 22.03 -17.79
N ASP A 205 2.73 23.17 -17.24
CA ASP A 205 4.12 23.62 -17.18
C ASP A 205 4.95 22.87 -16.13
N SER A 206 4.29 22.17 -15.19
CA SER A 206 4.94 21.34 -14.17
C SER A 206 5.24 19.92 -14.66
N LEU A 207 4.79 19.56 -15.87
CA LEU A 207 5.02 18.23 -16.42
C LEU A 207 6.50 18.02 -16.75
N PRO A 208 7.05 16.82 -16.47
CA PRO A 208 8.47 16.58 -16.65
C PRO A 208 8.88 16.63 -18.13
N ALA A 209 10.07 17.18 -18.38
CA ALA A 209 10.81 16.98 -19.61
C ALA A 209 11.76 15.79 -19.43
N PHE A 210 11.72 14.83 -20.35
CA PHE A 210 12.60 13.66 -20.32
C PHE A 210 13.80 13.88 -21.23
N ALA A 211 14.98 13.40 -20.82
CA ALA A 211 16.21 13.56 -21.59
C ALA A 211 16.17 12.80 -22.92
N HIS A 212 15.50 11.64 -22.96
CA HIS A 212 15.20 10.91 -24.18
C HIS A 212 13.77 11.22 -24.62
N ASN A 213 13.62 11.96 -25.73
CA ASN A 213 12.35 12.49 -26.21
C ASN A 213 11.90 11.93 -27.57
N GLU A 214 12.52 10.84 -28.04
CA GLU A 214 12.26 10.24 -29.35
C GLU A 214 10.77 9.91 -29.57
N HIS A 215 10.08 9.55 -28.50
CA HIS A 215 8.64 9.25 -28.51
C HIS A 215 7.78 10.32 -27.82
N ASP A 216 8.30 11.51 -27.52
CA ASP A 216 7.57 12.55 -26.79
C ASP A 216 6.28 13.01 -27.52
N LYS A 217 6.19 12.77 -28.83
CA LYS A 217 4.96 13.03 -29.59
C LYS A 217 3.76 12.21 -29.10
N ILE A 218 3.95 11.01 -28.53
CA ILE A 218 2.83 10.14 -28.12
C ILE A 218 2.06 10.69 -26.89
N ARG A 219 2.70 11.56 -26.09
CA ARG A 219 2.03 12.22 -24.96
C ARG A 219 1.30 13.50 -25.36
N ASN A 220 1.58 14.07 -26.52
CA ASN A 220 0.98 15.34 -26.97
C ASN A 220 -0.35 15.07 -27.68
N MET A 221 -1.45 15.54 -27.12
CA MET A 221 -2.79 15.42 -27.67
C MET A 221 -3.35 16.80 -28.05
N PRO A 222 -4.38 16.90 -28.92
CA PRO A 222 -4.94 18.19 -29.32
C PRO A 222 -5.38 19.09 -28.16
N ASN A 223 -5.95 18.52 -27.10
CA ASN A 223 -6.48 19.28 -25.97
C ASN A 223 -5.54 19.33 -24.76
N GLY A 224 -4.36 18.71 -24.81
CA GLY A 224 -3.50 18.59 -23.62
C GLY A 224 -2.37 17.58 -23.75
N LYS A 225 -1.78 17.22 -22.61
CA LYS A 225 -0.71 16.22 -22.50
C LYS A 225 -1.11 15.06 -21.61
N VAL A 226 -0.64 13.87 -21.97
CA VAL A 226 -0.80 12.63 -21.21
C VAL A 226 0.50 12.30 -20.48
N GLY A 227 0.40 11.64 -19.34
CA GLY A 227 1.54 10.95 -18.74
C GLY A 227 1.14 9.59 -18.20
N VAL A 228 2.14 8.73 -18.02
CA VAL A 228 1.98 7.35 -17.56
C VAL A 228 2.98 7.11 -16.45
N CYS A 229 2.48 6.80 -15.28
CA CYS A 229 3.29 6.61 -14.08
C CYS A 229 3.21 5.18 -13.59
N SER A 230 4.30 4.72 -12.98
CA SER A 230 4.29 3.61 -12.04
C SER A 230 3.76 4.07 -10.68
N ARG A 231 4.04 3.30 -9.62
CA ARG A 231 3.74 3.68 -8.24
C ARG A 231 4.46 4.97 -7.81
N ASN A 232 5.70 5.15 -8.25
CA ASN A 232 6.62 6.14 -7.66
C ASN A 232 7.18 7.15 -8.66
N CYS A 233 7.06 6.88 -9.97
CA CYS A 233 7.70 7.67 -11.00
C CYS A 233 6.77 7.93 -12.18
N ASP A 234 6.89 9.11 -12.79
CA ASP A 234 6.41 9.37 -14.14
C ASP A 234 7.40 8.79 -15.15
N ILE A 235 6.91 8.07 -16.14
CA ILE A 235 7.74 7.27 -17.06
C ILE A 235 7.82 7.98 -18.40
N ALA A 236 9.04 8.13 -18.92
CA ALA A 236 9.26 8.68 -20.25
C ALA A 236 8.46 7.91 -21.31
N PRO A 237 7.86 8.62 -22.29
CA PRO A 237 7.17 7.99 -23.40
C PRO A 237 8.00 6.93 -24.11
N ASP A 238 7.52 5.69 -24.14
CA ASP A 238 8.12 4.59 -24.89
C ASP A 238 7.08 3.50 -25.19
N PRO A 239 6.68 3.26 -26.46
CA PRO A 239 5.69 2.24 -26.79
C PRO A 239 6.14 0.80 -26.48
N ASN A 240 7.43 0.55 -26.22
CA ASN A 240 7.95 -0.75 -25.81
C ASN A 240 7.92 -0.95 -24.29
N ASN A 241 7.78 0.13 -23.52
CA ASN A 241 7.60 0.03 -22.08
C ASN A 241 6.23 -0.61 -21.75
N THR A 242 6.18 -1.50 -20.74
CA THR A 242 4.95 -2.24 -20.43
C THR A 242 3.80 -1.33 -20.00
N PHE A 243 4.07 -0.24 -19.27
CA PHE A 243 3.02 0.70 -18.84
C PHE A 243 2.48 1.49 -20.03
N TRP A 244 3.36 2.07 -20.83
CA TRP A 244 2.98 2.83 -22.03
C TRP A 244 2.30 1.95 -23.08
N SER A 245 2.82 0.75 -23.37
CA SER A 245 2.20 -0.17 -24.32
C SER A 245 0.77 -0.55 -23.91
N VAL A 246 0.52 -0.80 -22.62
CA VAL A 246 -0.84 -1.06 -22.11
C VAL A 246 -1.72 0.18 -22.18
N ALA A 247 -1.18 1.38 -21.90
CA ALA A 247 -1.92 2.63 -22.04
C ALA A 247 -2.36 2.87 -23.49
N LEU A 248 -1.44 2.70 -24.44
CA LEU A 248 -1.66 2.86 -25.87
C LEU A 248 -2.64 1.82 -26.42
N ARG A 249 -2.47 0.55 -26.05
CA ARG A 249 -3.36 -0.54 -26.50
C ARG A 249 -4.80 -0.36 -25.99
N ASN A 250 -4.97 0.22 -24.80
CA ASN A 250 -6.30 0.60 -24.28
C ASN A 250 -6.82 1.95 -24.82
N ASN A 251 -6.07 2.59 -25.72
CA ASN A 251 -6.36 3.91 -26.28
C ASN A 251 -6.60 4.99 -25.21
N LEU A 252 -5.91 4.88 -24.07
CA LEU A 252 -6.09 5.78 -22.94
C LEU A 252 -5.73 7.24 -23.27
N PRO A 253 -4.64 7.53 -24.01
CA PRO A 253 -4.34 8.91 -24.40
C PRO A 253 -5.49 9.62 -25.12
N SER A 254 -6.04 9.00 -26.17
CA SER A 254 -7.15 9.57 -26.94
C SER A 254 -8.43 9.68 -26.12
N LYS A 255 -8.75 8.65 -25.31
CA LYS A 255 -9.93 8.63 -24.44
C LYS A 255 -9.90 9.76 -23.41
N LEU A 256 -8.78 9.97 -22.72
CA LEU A 256 -8.64 11.05 -21.75
C LEU A 256 -8.64 12.43 -22.42
N ASN A 257 -8.03 12.56 -23.60
CA ASN A 257 -8.10 13.78 -24.39
C ASN A 257 -9.55 14.14 -24.79
N GLN A 258 -10.38 13.14 -25.13
CA GLN A 258 -11.80 13.33 -25.47
C GLN A 258 -12.65 13.70 -24.24
N LEU A 259 -12.32 13.17 -23.05
CA LEU A 259 -12.97 13.61 -21.81
C LEU A 259 -12.70 15.09 -21.51
N ASN A 260 -11.57 15.62 -21.98
CA ASN A 260 -11.18 17.02 -21.84
C ASN A 260 -11.30 17.54 -20.38
N ARG A 261 -10.72 16.79 -19.45
CA ARG A 261 -10.66 17.08 -18.01
C ARG A 261 -9.27 16.83 -17.46
N ASN A 262 -8.79 17.63 -16.50
CA ASN A 262 -7.58 17.30 -15.77
C ASN A 262 -7.88 16.12 -14.84
N ILE A 263 -7.44 14.92 -15.23
CA ILE A 263 -7.87 13.67 -14.59
C ILE A 263 -6.76 12.64 -14.59
N ALA A 264 -6.71 11.81 -13.55
CA ALA A 264 -5.82 10.67 -13.49
C ALA A 264 -6.60 9.39 -13.20
N ILE A 265 -6.54 8.44 -14.12
CA ILE A 265 -7.06 7.09 -13.89
C ILE A 265 -5.98 6.25 -13.19
N GLN A 266 -6.40 5.49 -12.19
CA GLN A 266 -5.50 4.66 -11.38
C GLN A 266 -5.99 3.23 -11.38
N GLY A 267 -5.11 2.32 -11.80
CA GLY A 267 -5.40 0.91 -11.93
C GLY A 267 -4.22 0.05 -11.57
N GLU A 268 -4.48 -1.25 -11.49
CA GLU A 268 -3.45 -2.26 -11.29
C GLU A 268 -3.04 -2.79 -12.66
N LEU A 269 -1.79 -2.59 -13.04
CA LEU A 269 -1.18 -3.24 -14.19
C LEU A 269 -0.82 -4.67 -13.80
N CYS A 270 -1.53 -5.63 -14.37
CA CYS A 270 -1.35 -7.06 -14.09
C CYS A 270 -0.93 -7.78 -15.36
N GLY A 271 -0.13 -8.83 -15.23
CA GLY A 271 0.30 -9.61 -16.38
C GLY A 271 1.28 -10.71 -16.07
N SER A 272 1.64 -11.45 -17.11
CA SER A 272 2.39 -12.70 -17.02
C SER A 272 3.85 -12.55 -16.61
N SER A 273 4.46 -11.38 -16.74
CA SER A 273 5.80 -11.08 -16.19
C SER A 273 5.74 -10.30 -14.87
N ILE A 274 4.55 -9.91 -14.41
CA ILE A 274 4.38 -9.02 -13.26
C ILE A 274 4.12 -9.82 -11.98
N GLN A 275 4.80 -9.47 -10.88
CA GLN A 275 4.68 -10.05 -9.54
C GLN A 275 4.62 -11.59 -9.52
N LYS A 276 5.58 -12.22 -10.21
CA LYS A 276 5.65 -13.70 -10.37
C LYS A 276 4.37 -14.32 -10.95
N ASN A 277 3.56 -13.51 -11.63
CA ASN A 277 2.28 -13.87 -12.20
C ASN A 277 1.35 -14.57 -11.19
N PHE A 278 1.21 -13.98 -10.00
CA PHE A 278 0.46 -14.58 -8.89
C PHE A 278 -0.96 -14.99 -9.30
N GLU A 279 -1.58 -14.17 -10.15
CA GLU A 279 -2.94 -14.35 -10.66
C GLU A 279 -3.03 -15.25 -11.90
N GLY A 280 -1.90 -15.75 -12.45
CA GLY A 280 -1.89 -16.80 -13.46
C GLY A 280 -2.34 -16.39 -14.87
N PHE A 281 -2.00 -15.17 -15.31
CA PHE A 281 -2.22 -14.71 -16.68
C PHE A 281 -1.40 -15.50 -17.70
N GLN A 282 -1.93 -15.65 -18.92
CA GLN A 282 -1.24 -16.32 -20.02
C GLN A 282 0.03 -15.57 -20.43
N LYS A 283 1.07 -16.30 -20.86
CA LYS A 283 2.35 -15.71 -21.29
C LYS A 283 2.13 -14.61 -22.34
N GLY A 284 2.74 -13.44 -22.12
CA GLY A 284 2.61 -12.26 -22.96
C GLY A 284 1.44 -11.34 -22.60
N PHE A 285 0.46 -11.81 -21.82
CA PHE A 285 -0.66 -11.00 -21.40
C PHE A 285 -0.24 -9.96 -20.36
N HIS A 286 -0.64 -8.71 -20.58
CA HIS A 286 -0.55 -7.59 -19.63
C HIS A 286 -1.79 -6.73 -19.85
N ASP A 287 -2.42 -6.21 -18.82
CA ASP A 287 -3.52 -5.25 -18.94
C ASP A 287 -3.70 -4.44 -17.66
N VAL A 288 -4.43 -3.32 -17.76
CA VAL A 288 -4.74 -2.47 -16.60
C VAL A 288 -6.16 -2.72 -16.10
N TYR A 289 -6.31 -2.82 -14.78
CA TYR A 289 -7.58 -2.98 -14.09
C TYR A 289 -7.84 -1.74 -13.24
N LEU A 290 -8.75 -0.88 -13.69
CA LEU A 290 -9.10 0.37 -13.01
C LEU A 290 -9.60 0.10 -11.59
N PHE A 291 -9.18 0.92 -10.63
CA PHE A 291 -9.76 0.92 -9.29
C PHE A 291 -10.12 2.31 -8.77
N ASN A 292 -9.47 3.39 -9.22
CA ASN A 292 -9.74 4.75 -8.77
C ASN A 292 -9.63 5.74 -9.93
N VAL A 293 -10.25 6.90 -9.77
CA VAL A 293 -10.02 8.06 -10.64
C VAL A 293 -9.90 9.30 -9.77
N TRP A 294 -8.80 10.01 -9.94
CA TRP A 294 -8.48 11.26 -9.26
C TRP A 294 -8.84 12.43 -10.17
N ASP A 295 -9.70 13.32 -9.67
CA ASP A 295 -10.00 14.58 -10.30
C ASP A 295 -8.93 15.60 -9.88
N ILE A 296 -8.08 16.00 -10.83
CA ILE A 296 -6.92 16.85 -10.55
C ILE A 296 -7.36 18.26 -10.18
N ASP A 297 -8.44 18.78 -10.79
CA ASP A 297 -8.90 20.15 -10.52
C ASP A 297 -9.49 20.27 -9.10
N SER A 298 -10.31 19.31 -8.69
CA SER A 298 -10.97 19.31 -7.38
C SER A 298 -10.18 18.59 -6.27
N GLN A 299 -9.00 18.05 -6.59
CA GLN A 299 -8.10 17.34 -5.67
C GLN A 299 -8.84 16.31 -4.80
N ARG A 300 -9.68 15.48 -5.45
CA ARG A 300 -10.44 14.41 -4.81
C ARG A 300 -10.64 13.21 -5.72
N TYR A 301 -10.88 12.06 -5.10
CA TYR A 301 -11.32 10.88 -5.84
C TYR A 301 -12.77 11.05 -6.31
N LEU A 302 -13.06 10.53 -7.51
CA LEU A 302 -14.44 10.29 -7.92
C LEU A 302 -15.05 9.16 -7.09
N LEU A 303 -16.39 9.17 -7.00
CA LEU A 303 -17.10 8.20 -6.16
C LEU A 303 -16.91 6.77 -6.70
N PRO A 304 -16.73 5.76 -5.84
CA PRO A 304 -16.50 4.37 -6.27
C PRO A 304 -17.56 3.83 -7.24
N ARG A 305 -18.83 4.22 -7.05
CA ARG A 305 -19.92 3.83 -7.94
C ARG A 305 -19.84 4.48 -9.31
N GLN A 306 -19.54 5.78 -9.36
CA GLN A 306 -19.34 6.52 -10.61
C GLN A 306 -18.18 5.93 -11.42
N VAL A 307 -17.05 5.61 -10.76
CA VAL A 307 -15.88 5.00 -11.42
C VAL A 307 -16.21 3.63 -12.00
N HIS A 308 -16.83 2.76 -11.20
CA HIS A 308 -17.09 1.38 -11.57
C HIS A 308 -18.25 1.21 -12.57
N GLN A 309 -19.36 1.94 -12.38
CA GLN A 309 -20.60 1.70 -13.14
C GLN A 309 -20.77 2.64 -14.34
N GLU A 310 -20.09 3.78 -14.37
CA GLU A 310 -20.23 4.76 -15.46
C GLU A 310 -18.92 4.92 -16.21
N LEU A 311 -17.86 5.34 -15.53
CA LEU A 311 -16.63 5.75 -16.20
C LEU A 311 -15.86 4.57 -16.82
N ALA A 312 -15.65 3.47 -16.09
CA ALA A 312 -15.00 2.29 -16.65
C ALA A 312 -15.73 1.74 -17.89
N PRO A 313 -17.06 1.51 -17.87
CA PRO A 313 -17.81 1.10 -19.05
C PRO A 313 -17.75 2.10 -20.21
N ASN A 314 -17.94 3.40 -19.94
CA ASN A 314 -17.91 4.45 -20.98
C ASN A 314 -16.54 4.54 -21.66
N LEU A 315 -15.46 4.29 -20.92
CA LEU A 315 -14.11 4.24 -21.45
C LEU A 315 -13.73 2.85 -21.98
N GLY A 316 -14.59 1.84 -21.89
CA GLY A 316 -14.28 0.46 -22.27
C GLY A 316 -13.05 -0.10 -21.55
N LEU A 317 -12.88 0.23 -20.27
CA LEU A 317 -11.78 -0.23 -19.43
C LEU A 317 -12.23 -1.36 -18.51
N LYS A 318 -11.34 -2.32 -18.28
CA LYS A 318 -11.54 -3.31 -17.22
C LYS A 318 -11.42 -2.62 -15.87
N HIS A 319 -12.29 -2.99 -14.95
CA HIS A 319 -12.21 -2.61 -13.54
C HIS A 319 -11.70 -3.81 -12.74
N VAL A 320 -11.02 -3.57 -11.60
CA VAL A 320 -10.75 -4.63 -10.63
C VAL A 320 -12.07 -5.34 -10.26
N PRO A 321 -12.10 -6.66 -10.04
CA PRO A 321 -13.35 -7.36 -9.76
C PRO A 321 -14.06 -6.78 -8.54
N VAL A 322 -15.27 -6.24 -8.73
CA VAL A 322 -16.14 -5.71 -7.66
C VAL A 322 -17.14 -6.78 -7.27
N THR A 323 -17.20 -7.13 -5.98
CA THR A 323 -18.11 -8.16 -5.46
C THR A 323 -19.42 -7.57 -4.94
N GLY A 324 -19.50 -6.25 -4.74
CA GLY A 324 -20.75 -5.55 -4.48
C GLY A 324 -20.59 -4.29 -3.63
N TYR A 325 -21.74 -3.72 -3.25
CA TYR A 325 -21.86 -2.57 -2.37
C TYR A 325 -22.76 -2.95 -1.19
N ARG A 326 -22.23 -2.91 0.02
CA ARG A 326 -22.99 -3.28 1.22
C ARG A 326 -22.45 -2.60 2.47
N PRO A 327 -23.25 -2.45 3.55
CA PRO A 327 -22.77 -2.01 4.85
C PRO A 327 -21.55 -2.82 5.33
N LEU A 328 -20.56 -2.19 5.97
CA LEU A 328 -19.36 -2.88 6.45
C LEU A 328 -19.71 -4.06 7.37
N ARG A 329 -20.70 -3.91 8.25
CA ARG A 329 -21.19 -4.95 9.16
C ARG A 329 -21.71 -6.20 8.45
N GLU A 330 -22.13 -6.08 7.18
CA GLU A 330 -22.51 -7.23 6.34
C GLU A 330 -21.32 -7.86 5.62
N VAL A 331 -20.20 -7.14 5.48
CA VAL A 331 -18.94 -7.70 4.97
C VAL A 331 -18.21 -8.47 6.07
N ALA A 332 -18.08 -7.86 7.25
CA ALA A 332 -17.49 -8.44 8.45
C ALA A 332 -17.88 -7.64 9.70
N VAL A 333 -18.01 -8.32 10.84
CA VAL A 333 -18.35 -7.70 12.13
C VAL A 333 -17.11 -7.29 12.94
N ASP A 334 -15.95 -7.89 12.65
CA ASP A 334 -14.71 -7.68 13.37
C ASP A 334 -13.46 -7.94 12.49
N LEU A 335 -12.29 -7.77 13.10
CA LEU A 335 -11.00 -7.96 12.43
C LEU A 335 -10.79 -9.41 11.94
N ALA A 336 -11.23 -10.40 12.72
CA ALA A 336 -11.08 -11.80 12.33
C ALA A 336 -11.91 -12.10 11.07
N GLY A 337 -13.17 -11.66 11.06
CA GLY A 337 -14.09 -11.81 9.95
C GLY A 337 -13.61 -11.13 8.67
N ILE A 338 -13.04 -9.92 8.76
CA ILE A 338 -12.55 -9.23 7.54
C ILE A 338 -11.28 -9.89 6.99
N LEU A 339 -10.41 -10.43 7.84
CA LEU A 339 -9.20 -11.13 7.41
C LEU A 339 -9.54 -12.49 6.80
N GLU A 340 -10.55 -13.20 7.34
CA GLU A 340 -11.12 -14.38 6.70
C GLU A 340 -11.76 -14.02 5.36
N ARG A 341 -12.53 -12.92 5.31
CA ARG A 341 -13.11 -12.40 4.07
C ARG A 341 -12.04 -12.04 3.05
N ALA A 342 -10.85 -11.60 3.44
CA ALA A 342 -9.75 -11.30 2.52
C ALA A 342 -9.18 -12.54 1.83
N GLU A 343 -9.31 -13.72 2.44
CA GLU A 343 -8.98 -14.98 1.79
C GLU A 343 -9.91 -15.25 0.58
N GLY A 344 -9.60 -16.29 -0.19
CA GLY A 344 -10.44 -16.75 -1.30
C GLY A 344 -9.78 -16.63 -2.66
N LYS A 345 -10.61 -16.74 -3.72
CA LYS A 345 -10.15 -16.72 -5.11
C LYS A 345 -10.26 -15.33 -5.71
N GLY A 346 -9.24 -14.92 -6.45
CA GLY A 346 -9.23 -13.75 -7.31
C GLY A 346 -9.53 -14.12 -8.76
N ILE A 347 -8.88 -13.43 -9.69
CA ILE A 347 -9.02 -13.69 -11.13
C ILE A 347 -8.36 -15.03 -11.52
N ASN A 348 -8.78 -15.60 -12.65
CA ASN A 348 -8.29 -16.88 -13.20
C ASN A 348 -8.35 -18.06 -12.22
N GLY A 349 -9.22 -18.00 -11.20
CA GLY A 349 -9.40 -19.04 -10.20
C GLY A 349 -8.23 -19.23 -9.22
N ARG A 350 -7.22 -18.35 -9.25
CA ARG A 350 -6.10 -18.33 -8.30
C ARG A 350 -6.54 -17.72 -6.97
N LYS A 351 -5.76 -17.93 -5.90
CA LYS A 351 -5.98 -17.19 -4.65
C LYS A 351 -5.79 -15.70 -4.90
N ARG A 352 -6.51 -14.83 -4.20
CA ARG A 352 -6.31 -13.37 -4.25
C ARG A 352 -5.30 -12.91 -3.20
N GLU A 353 -4.73 -11.72 -3.42
CA GLU A 353 -3.92 -11.04 -2.39
C GLU A 353 -4.79 -10.58 -1.22
N GLY A 354 -6.00 -10.10 -1.50
CA GLY A 354 -6.91 -9.63 -0.48
C GLY A 354 -8.08 -8.88 -1.07
N ILE A 355 -8.62 -7.96 -0.29
CA ILE A 355 -9.72 -7.08 -0.67
C ILE A 355 -9.41 -5.63 -0.32
N VAL A 356 -10.00 -4.72 -1.10
CA VAL A 356 -10.03 -3.28 -0.83
C VAL A 356 -11.47 -2.88 -0.63
N LEU A 357 -11.72 -2.10 0.43
CA LEU A 357 -13.02 -1.54 0.76
C LEU A 357 -12.96 -0.01 0.61
N LYS A 358 -13.91 0.55 -0.14
CA LYS A 358 -14.04 2.00 -0.34
C LYS A 358 -15.44 2.46 0.02
N GLU A 359 -15.54 3.37 0.96
CA GLU A 359 -16.81 3.97 1.35
C GLU A 359 -17.40 4.74 0.15
N VAL A 360 -18.69 4.58 -0.09
CA VAL A 360 -19.33 4.99 -1.36
C VAL A 360 -19.39 6.50 -1.58
N SER A 361 -19.29 7.29 -0.52
CA SER A 361 -19.22 8.76 -0.55
C SER A 361 -17.79 9.27 -0.75
N GLY A 362 -16.80 8.36 -0.81
CA GLY A 362 -15.40 8.66 -1.13
C GLY A 362 -14.57 9.16 0.05
N GLY A 363 -15.11 9.18 1.26
CA GLY A 363 -14.44 9.75 2.44
C GLY A 363 -13.40 8.82 3.09
N PHE A 364 -13.49 7.52 2.85
CA PHE A 364 -12.70 6.54 3.58
C PHE A 364 -12.46 5.25 2.78
N SER A 365 -11.27 4.65 2.93
CA SER A 365 -10.93 3.38 2.30
C SER A 365 -9.81 2.66 3.05
N PHE A 366 -9.81 1.33 2.98
CA PHE A 366 -8.80 0.49 3.59
C PHE A 366 -8.69 -0.86 2.86
N LYS A 367 -7.69 -1.66 3.22
CA LYS A 367 -7.49 -3.01 2.69
C LYS A 367 -7.36 -4.05 3.79
N ALA A 368 -7.80 -5.26 3.47
CA ALA A 368 -7.48 -6.46 4.23
C ALA A 368 -6.70 -7.40 3.32
N ILE A 369 -5.52 -7.84 3.77
CA ILE A 369 -4.64 -8.73 3.02
C ILE A 369 -4.80 -10.15 3.55
N SER A 370 -4.89 -11.13 2.65
CA SER A 370 -4.90 -12.56 2.98
C SER A 370 -3.61 -12.93 3.72
N ASN A 371 -3.76 -13.53 4.90
CA ASN A 371 -2.60 -14.03 5.66
C ASN A 371 -1.96 -15.23 4.94
N SER A 372 -2.75 -16.03 4.22
CA SER A 372 -2.22 -17.13 3.41
C SER A 372 -1.40 -16.63 2.21
N TYR A 373 -1.76 -15.48 1.64
CA TYR A 373 -0.96 -14.78 0.63
C TYR A 373 0.38 -14.31 1.22
N LEU A 374 0.34 -13.61 2.36
CA LEU A 374 1.54 -13.04 3.00
C LEU A 374 2.57 -14.14 3.35
N LEU A 375 2.11 -15.23 3.97
CA LEU A 375 2.95 -16.38 4.30
C LEU A 375 3.59 -17.02 3.07
N ARG A 376 2.85 -17.13 1.97
CA ARG A 376 3.34 -17.77 0.73
C ARG A 376 4.36 -16.91 0.01
N ASN A 377 4.16 -15.59 0.00
CA ASN A 377 5.00 -14.65 -0.75
C ASN A 377 6.14 -14.07 0.10
N GLY A 378 6.23 -14.44 1.38
CA GLY A 378 7.27 -13.97 2.30
C GLY A 378 7.20 -12.46 2.51
N GLN A 379 5.97 -11.93 2.64
CA GLN A 379 5.67 -10.53 2.93
C GLN A 379 5.39 -10.32 4.40
#